data_AF-A0A9D5ZTL8-F1
#
_entry.id   AF-A0A9D5ZTL8-F1
#
_cell.length_a   1.000
_cell.length_b   1.000
_cell.length_c   1.000
_cell.angle_alpha   90.00
_cell.angle_beta   90.00
_cell.angle_gamma   90.00
#
_symmetry.space_group_name_H-M   'P 1'
#
loop_
_entity.id
_entity.type
_entity.pdbx_description
1 polymer ?
#
loop_
_entity_poly.entity_id
_entity_poly.type
_entity_poly.pdbx_seq_one_letter_code
_entity_poly.pdbx_strand_id
1 'polypeptide(L)'
;GMTIKKIISLKQALNTQKDNRDTLIFLQENGVNASCASKILKLYKDKTIETVKENPYRLASDIFGIGFVTADKIAESLNVDKNSVLRAEAGILYVLDQLFNNGHVYYPFDQLIPQCKKILDIENDKIISALEKIAEEKKVVIEIINNEKAVYLTWVYN
;
A
#
# COMPACT_ATOMS: atom_id res chain seq x y z
N GLY A 1 47.58 18.63 -5.91
CA GLY A 1 46.59 19.13 -4.93
C GLY A 1 45.20 18.73 -5.38
N MET A 2 44.31 18.35 -4.45
CA MET A 2 42.93 17.94 -4.77
C MET A 2 42.13 19.16 -5.23
N THR A 3 41.55 19.12 -6.44
CA THR A 3 40.79 20.25 -7.02
C THR A 3 39.49 20.52 -6.25
N ILE A 4 39.06 21.78 -6.14
CA ILE A 4 37.81 22.19 -5.48
C ILE A 4 36.59 21.38 -5.97
N LYS A 5 36.50 21.11 -7.29
CA LYS A 5 35.45 20.25 -7.87
C LYS A 5 35.42 18.85 -7.24
N LYS A 6 36.58 18.25 -6.96
CA LYS A 6 36.71 16.90 -6.39
C LYS A 6 36.31 16.87 -4.90
N ILE A 7 36.55 17.96 -4.18
CA ILE A 7 36.12 18.13 -2.77
C ILE A 7 34.59 18.28 -2.70
N ILE A 8 33.98 19.07 -3.60
CA ILE A 8 32.54 19.24 -3.66
C ILE A 8 31.84 17.93 -3.99
N SER A 9 32.30 17.20 -5.01
CA SER A 9 31.72 15.91 -5.39
C SER A 9 31.84 14.86 -4.29
N LEU A 10 32.95 14.86 -3.54
CA LEU A 10 33.13 13.96 -2.40
C LEU A 10 32.17 14.29 -1.25
N LYS A 11 32.00 15.58 -0.92
CA LYS A 11 31.03 16.02 0.08
C LYS A 11 29.60 15.62 -0.30
N GLN A 12 29.22 15.80 -1.56
CA GLN A 12 27.91 15.39 -2.07
C GLN A 12 27.71 13.88 -1.94
N ALA A 13 28.68 13.07 -2.36
CA ALA A 13 28.61 11.61 -2.24
C ALA A 13 28.47 11.15 -0.78
N LEU A 14 29.18 11.79 0.16
CA LEU A 14 29.07 11.49 1.59
C LEU A 14 27.70 11.84 2.17
N ASN A 15 27.13 12.99 1.76
CA ASN A 15 25.78 13.37 2.19
C ASN A 15 24.74 12.39 1.66
N THR A 16 24.77 12.07 0.37
CA THR A 16 23.86 11.07 -0.22
C THR A 16 23.99 9.70 0.45
N GLN A 17 25.21 9.29 0.83
CA GLN A 17 25.41 8.03 1.55
C GLN A 17 24.79 8.05 2.94
N LYS A 18 24.85 9.18 3.65
CA LYS A 18 24.17 9.37 4.94
C LYS A 18 22.65 9.35 4.80
N ASP A 19 22.09 10.10 3.84
CA ASP A 19 20.64 10.17 3.62
C ASP A 19 20.05 8.79 3.29
N ASN A 20 20.77 8.02 2.47
CA ASN A 20 20.40 6.62 2.17
C ASN A 20 20.46 5.73 3.42
N ARG A 21 21.46 5.92 4.28
CA ARG A 21 21.58 5.15 5.52
C ARG A 21 20.44 5.47 6.48
N ASP A 22 20.11 6.73 6.67
CA ASP A 22 19.02 7.16 7.56
C ASP A 22 17.67 6.66 7.04
N THR A 23 17.48 6.66 5.72
CA THR A 23 16.30 6.07 5.09
C THR A 23 16.20 4.56 5.32
N LEU A 24 17.32 3.83 5.22
CA LEU A 24 17.34 2.39 5.50
C LEU A 24 17.04 2.09 6.97
N ILE A 25 17.57 2.90 7.90
CA ILE A 25 17.27 2.78 9.33
C ILE A 25 15.78 3.01 9.58
N PHE A 26 15.21 4.08 9.03
CA PHE A 26 13.78 4.36 9.13
C PHE A 26 12.92 3.17 8.66
N LEU A 27 13.23 2.59 7.49
CA LEU A 27 12.48 1.45 6.97
C LEU A 27 12.59 0.22 7.90
N GLN A 28 13.78 -0.06 8.43
CA GLN A 28 14.00 -1.19 9.34
C GLN A 28 13.29 -1.00 10.68
N GLU A 29 13.32 0.21 11.23
CA GLU A 29 12.60 0.57 12.47
C GLU A 29 11.08 0.40 12.31
N ASN A 30 10.56 0.61 11.10
CA ASN A 30 9.14 0.40 10.76
C ASN A 30 8.87 -1.03 10.24
N GLY A 31 9.73 -2.00 10.55
CA GLY A 31 9.47 -3.43 10.32
C GLY A 31 9.77 -3.94 8.91
N VAL A 32 10.43 -3.14 8.05
CA VAL A 32 10.81 -3.57 6.70
C VAL A 32 12.11 -4.34 6.74
N ASN A 33 12.11 -5.59 6.24
CA ASN A 33 13.33 -6.38 6.12
C ASN A 33 14.33 -5.75 5.13
N ALA A 34 15.62 -6.07 5.25
CA ALA A 34 16.68 -5.46 4.46
C ALA A 34 16.51 -5.62 2.93
N SER A 35 15.97 -6.76 2.47
CA SER A 35 15.73 -7.01 1.05
C SER A 35 14.68 -6.05 0.49
N CYS A 36 13.55 -5.90 1.20
CA CYS A 36 12.50 -4.98 0.84
C CYS A 36 12.96 -3.52 0.96
N ALA A 37 13.65 -3.18 2.04
CA ALA A 37 14.14 -1.81 2.27
C ALA A 37 15.04 -1.32 1.14
N SER A 38 15.90 -2.20 0.61
CA SER A 38 16.77 -1.90 -0.53
C SER A 38 15.96 -1.65 -1.82
N LYS A 39 14.87 -2.40 -2.05
CA LYS A 39 13.97 -2.19 -3.20
C LYS A 39 13.22 -0.86 -3.08
N ILE A 40 12.70 -0.55 -1.90
CA ILE A 40 11.98 0.70 -1.61
C ILE A 40 12.89 1.90 -1.84
N LEU A 41 14.10 1.89 -1.25
CA LEU A 41 15.08 2.97 -1.41
C LEU A 41 15.49 3.12 -2.88
N LYS A 42 15.67 2.01 -3.62
CA LYS A 42 16.00 2.07 -5.05
C LYS A 42 14.88 2.70 -5.88
N LEU A 43 13.63 2.45 -5.52
CA LEU A 43 12.47 2.95 -6.26
C LEU A 43 12.21 4.45 -5.99
N TYR A 44 12.07 4.83 -4.72
CA TYR A 44 11.68 6.21 -4.36
C TYR A 44 12.85 7.14 -4.02
N LYS A 45 14.04 6.58 -3.78
CA LYS A 45 15.28 7.34 -3.50
C LYS A 45 15.09 8.33 -2.34
N ASP A 46 15.39 9.60 -2.58
CA ASP A 46 15.23 10.71 -1.65
C ASP A 46 13.79 10.92 -1.18
N LYS A 47 12.79 10.45 -1.94
CA LYS A 47 11.36 10.54 -1.58
C LYS A 47 10.85 9.37 -0.75
N THR A 48 11.69 8.40 -0.40
CA THR A 48 11.24 7.18 0.29
C THR A 48 10.48 7.49 1.58
N ILE A 49 11.06 8.29 2.48
CA ILE A 49 10.44 8.56 3.78
C ILE A 49 9.11 9.31 3.58
N GLU A 50 9.11 10.33 2.74
CA GLU A 50 7.92 11.13 2.41
C GLU A 50 6.80 10.24 1.85
N THR A 51 7.10 9.44 0.82
CA THR A 51 6.14 8.56 0.14
C THR A 51 5.53 7.54 1.11
N VAL A 52 6.37 6.94 1.96
CA VAL A 52 5.93 5.91 2.92
C VAL A 52 5.09 6.52 4.02
N LYS A 53 5.41 7.72 4.50
CA LYS A 53 4.61 8.44 5.50
C LYS A 53 3.28 8.95 4.94
N GLU A 54 3.26 9.39 3.70
CA GLU A 54 2.06 9.88 3.03
C GLU A 54 1.06 8.73 2.80
N ASN A 55 1.52 7.60 2.25
CA ASN A 55 0.68 6.44 2.04
C ASN A 55 1.51 5.14 2.05
N PRO A 56 1.61 4.44 3.20
CA PRO A 56 2.38 3.20 3.30
C PRO A 56 1.80 2.06 2.47
N TYR A 57 0.51 2.10 2.11
CA TYR A 57 -0.13 1.08 1.29
C TYR A 57 0.32 1.10 -0.18
N ARG A 58 0.95 2.20 -0.64
CA ARG A 58 1.62 2.22 -1.96
C ARG A 58 2.69 1.15 -2.09
N LEU A 59 3.33 0.78 -0.99
CA LEU A 59 4.33 -0.29 -0.98
C LEU A 59 3.77 -1.63 -1.47
N ALA A 60 2.48 -1.89 -1.22
CA ALA A 60 1.83 -3.12 -1.66
C ALA A 60 1.62 -3.19 -3.18
N SER A 61 1.52 -2.03 -3.84
CA SER A 61 1.41 -1.93 -5.30
C SER A 61 2.76 -1.83 -5.98
N ASP A 62 3.71 -1.13 -5.36
CA ASP A 62 4.95 -0.71 -6.00
C ASP A 62 6.11 -1.71 -5.77
N ILE A 63 6.05 -2.57 -4.74
CA ILE A 63 7.17 -3.42 -4.31
C ILE A 63 6.78 -4.89 -4.29
N PHE A 64 7.33 -5.66 -5.24
CA PHE A 64 7.15 -7.11 -5.25
C PHE A 64 7.64 -7.76 -3.95
N GLY A 65 6.73 -8.52 -3.32
CA GLY A 65 6.95 -9.19 -2.03
C GLY A 65 6.43 -8.40 -0.82
N ILE A 66 5.90 -7.18 -1.02
CA ILE A 66 5.12 -6.47 0.00
C ILE A 66 3.66 -6.56 -0.43
N GLY A 67 2.84 -7.22 0.37
CA GLY A 67 1.38 -7.19 0.22
C GLY A 67 0.74 -6.29 1.28
N PHE A 68 -0.59 -6.20 1.26
CA PHE A 68 -1.36 -5.43 2.24
C PHE A 68 -0.96 -5.73 3.69
N VAL A 69 -0.85 -7.00 4.08
CA VAL A 69 -0.49 -7.40 5.46
C VAL A 69 0.84 -6.79 5.92
N THR A 70 1.84 -6.74 5.05
CA THR A 70 3.14 -6.15 5.39
C THR A 70 3.04 -4.63 5.39
N ALA A 71 2.35 -4.04 4.42
CA ALA A 71 2.12 -2.60 4.39
C ALA A 71 1.31 -2.10 5.60
N ASP A 72 0.36 -2.89 6.09
CA ASP A 72 -0.47 -2.55 7.25
C ASP A 72 0.34 -2.55 8.56
N LYS A 73 1.31 -3.46 8.69
CA LYS A 73 2.27 -3.44 9.82
C LYS A 73 3.16 -2.20 9.80
N ILE A 74 3.61 -1.80 8.61
CA ILE A 74 4.39 -0.57 8.44
C ILE A 74 3.52 0.65 8.80
N ALA A 75 2.28 0.68 8.30
CA ALA A 75 1.31 1.73 8.61
C ALA A 75 1.04 1.85 10.12
N GLU A 76 0.88 0.72 10.82
CA GLU A 76 0.73 0.66 12.27
C GLU A 76 1.94 1.25 13.00
N SER A 77 3.17 0.88 12.59
CA SER A 77 4.39 1.46 13.18
C SER A 77 4.52 2.97 12.96
N LEU A 78 3.88 3.49 11.91
CA LEU A 78 3.78 4.92 11.60
C LEU A 78 2.59 5.60 12.28
N ASN A 79 1.84 4.89 13.12
CA ASN A 79 0.63 5.35 13.81
C ASN A 79 -0.49 5.78 12.85
N VAL A 80 -0.62 5.12 11.70
CA VAL A 80 -1.78 5.30 10.82
C VAL A 80 -3.03 4.79 11.53
N ASP A 81 -4.09 5.62 11.56
CA ASP A 81 -5.34 5.25 12.21
C ASP A 81 -5.94 3.99 11.57
N LYS A 82 -6.44 3.08 12.40
CA LYS A 82 -7.08 1.84 11.94
C LYS A 82 -8.28 2.08 11.02
N ASN A 83 -8.95 3.21 11.18
CA ASN A 83 -10.06 3.69 10.38
C ASN A 83 -9.63 4.59 9.21
N SER A 84 -8.33 4.67 8.93
CA SER A 84 -7.81 5.40 7.78
C SER A 84 -8.50 4.93 6.50
N VAL A 85 -8.93 5.90 5.70
CA VAL A 85 -9.53 5.63 4.39
C VAL A 85 -8.54 4.88 3.50
N LEU A 86 -7.25 5.27 3.52
CA LEU A 86 -6.20 4.58 2.76
C LEU A 86 -6.07 3.10 3.14
N ARG A 87 -6.21 2.79 4.43
CA ARG A 87 -6.20 1.43 4.96
C ARG A 87 -7.40 0.63 4.48
N ALA A 88 -8.58 1.23 4.58
CA ALA A 88 -9.83 0.60 4.17
C ALA A 88 -9.82 0.26 2.67
N GLU A 89 -9.42 1.20 1.82
CA GLU A 89 -9.29 0.99 0.37
C GLU A 89 -8.33 -0.16 0.03
N ALA A 90 -7.10 -0.10 0.56
CA ALA A 90 -6.08 -1.13 0.30
C ALA A 90 -6.51 -2.51 0.84
N GLY A 91 -7.19 -2.51 1.99
CA GLY A 91 -7.73 -3.69 2.63
C GLY A 91 -8.84 -4.37 1.83
N ILE A 92 -9.77 -3.59 1.28
CA ILE A 92 -10.86 -4.13 0.45
C ILE A 92 -10.29 -4.76 -0.83
N LEU A 93 -9.34 -4.10 -1.48
CA LEU A 93 -8.65 -4.66 -2.65
C LEU A 93 -7.92 -5.95 -2.33
N TYR A 94 -7.26 -6.01 -1.17
CA TYR A 94 -6.62 -7.23 -0.68
C TYR A 94 -7.64 -8.36 -0.46
N VAL A 95 -8.78 -8.09 0.17
CA VAL A 95 -9.84 -9.10 0.38
C VAL A 95 -10.37 -9.63 -0.95
N LEU A 96 -10.63 -8.74 -1.91
CA LEU A 96 -11.05 -9.12 -3.25
C LEU A 96 -9.99 -9.97 -3.98
N ASP A 97 -8.71 -9.60 -3.87
CA ASP A 97 -7.61 -10.38 -4.44
C ASP A 97 -7.51 -11.79 -3.81
N GLN A 98 -7.70 -11.92 -2.50
CA GLN A 98 -7.76 -13.23 -1.84
C GLN A 98 -8.95 -14.06 -2.33
N LEU A 99 -10.13 -13.44 -2.49
CA LEU A 99 -11.31 -14.11 -3.04
C LEU A 99 -11.07 -14.56 -4.49
N PHE A 100 -10.43 -13.71 -5.30
CA PHE A 100 -10.06 -14.06 -6.67
C PHE A 100 -9.10 -15.25 -6.72
N ASN A 101 -8.06 -15.25 -5.88
CA ASN A 101 -7.13 -16.37 -5.76
C ASN A 101 -7.82 -17.67 -5.27
N ASN A 102 -8.99 -17.57 -4.64
CA ASN A 102 -9.86 -18.70 -4.28
C ASN A 102 -10.85 -19.11 -5.39
N GLY A 103 -10.76 -18.51 -6.59
CA GLY A 103 -11.56 -18.85 -7.76
C GLY A 103 -12.79 -17.98 -7.99
N HIS A 104 -12.99 -16.91 -7.21
CA HIS A 104 -14.11 -15.99 -7.41
C HIS A 104 -13.79 -14.93 -8.46
N VAL A 105 -14.57 -14.85 -9.53
CA VAL A 105 -14.42 -13.79 -10.55
C VAL A 105 -15.03 -12.46 -10.07
N TYR A 106 -16.05 -12.56 -9.23
CA TYR A 106 -16.68 -11.44 -8.51
C TYR A 106 -17.11 -11.89 -7.13
N TYR A 107 -17.50 -10.93 -6.29
CA TYR A 107 -18.11 -11.23 -5.02
C TYR A 107 -19.37 -10.38 -4.77
N PRO A 108 -20.45 -10.93 -4.19
CA PRO A 108 -21.63 -10.15 -3.85
C PRO A 108 -21.31 -9.04 -2.85
N PHE A 109 -21.79 -7.82 -3.09
CA PHE A 109 -21.49 -6.63 -2.29
C PHE A 109 -21.82 -6.83 -0.81
N ASP A 110 -23.01 -7.31 -0.50
CA ASP A 110 -23.47 -7.51 0.89
C ASP A 110 -22.69 -8.62 1.61
N GLN A 111 -22.14 -9.58 0.85
CA GLN A 111 -21.29 -10.64 1.39
C GLN A 111 -19.84 -10.18 1.52
N LEU A 112 -19.38 -9.20 0.73
CA LEU A 112 -18.03 -8.67 0.79
C LEU A 112 -17.78 -7.90 2.09
N ILE A 113 -18.76 -7.10 2.53
CA ILE A 113 -18.67 -6.28 3.75
C ILE A 113 -18.22 -7.09 4.98
N PRO A 114 -18.85 -8.22 5.34
CA PRO A 114 -18.42 -9.00 6.49
C PRO A 114 -17.04 -9.65 6.31
N GLN A 115 -16.58 -9.93 5.08
CA GLN A 115 -15.21 -10.39 4.85
C GLN A 115 -14.20 -9.27 5.12
N CYS A 116 -14.48 -8.07 4.61
CA CYS A 116 -13.68 -6.87 4.89
C CYS A 116 -13.66 -6.54 6.38
N LYS A 117 -14.79 -6.63 7.08
CA LYS A 117 -14.87 -6.39 8.53
C LYS A 117 -14.00 -7.34 9.33
N LYS A 118 -13.92 -8.63 8.96
CA LYS A 118 -13.04 -9.60 9.64
C LYS A 118 -11.55 -9.26 9.52
N ILE A 119 -11.13 -8.71 8.38
CA ILE A 119 -9.72 -8.38 8.12
C ILE A 119 -9.36 -7.00 8.66
N LEU A 120 -10.24 -6.02 8.48
CA LEU A 120 -9.95 -4.62 8.79
C LEU A 120 -10.39 -4.23 10.20
N ASP A 121 -11.39 -4.90 10.75
CA ASP A 121 -11.97 -4.65 12.06
C ASP A 121 -12.35 -3.16 12.25
N ILE A 122 -13.16 -2.69 11.29
CA ILE A 122 -13.78 -1.36 11.22
C ILE A 122 -15.29 -1.49 10.93
N GLU A 123 -16.02 -0.40 11.09
CA GLU A 123 -17.46 -0.39 10.88
C GLU A 123 -17.87 -0.48 9.40
N ASN A 124 -19.09 -0.99 9.17
CA ASN A 124 -19.60 -1.27 7.82
C ASN A 124 -19.74 -0.01 6.98
N ASP A 125 -20.12 1.11 7.59
CA ASP A 125 -20.22 2.41 6.93
C ASP A 125 -18.89 2.84 6.31
N LYS A 126 -17.77 2.67 7.02
CA LYS A 126 -16.43 2.98 6.51
C LYS A 126 -16.01 2.06 5.38
N ILE A 127 -16.37 0.77 5.46
CA ILE A 127 -16.12 -0.19 4.38
C ILE A 127 -16.90 0.20 3.13
N ILE A 128 -18.18 0.56 3.28
CA ILE A 128 -19.04 0.98 2.17
C ILE A 128 -18.50 2.25 1.53
N SER A 129 -18.18 3.29 2.31
CA SER A 129 -17.63 4.53 1.78
C SER A 129 -16.27 4.33 1.08
N ALA A 130 -15.41 3.47 1.62
CA ALA A 130 -14.15 3.13 0.95
C ALA A 130 -14.37 2.33 -0.34
N LEU A 131 -15.35 1.43 -0.37
CA LEU A 131 -15.72 0.64 -1.54
C LEU A 131 -16.27 1.53 -2.67
N GLU A 132 -17.11 2.51 -2.33
CA GLU A 132 -17.61 3.54 -3.26
C GLU A 132 -16.44 4.34 -3.84
N LYS A 133 -15.51 4.80 -2.98
CA LYS A 133 -14.34 5.56 -3.42
C LYS A 133 -13.43 4.77 -4.38
N ILE A 134 -13.11 3.51 -4.08
CA ILE A 134 -12.29 2.71 -5.00
C ILE A 134 -13.03 2.34 -6.30
N ALA A 135 -14.36 2.37 -6.31
CA ALA A 135 -15.15 2.24 -7.53
C ALA A 135 -15.07 3.52 -8.39
N GLU A 136 -15.15 4.70 -7.77
CA GLU A 136 -14.93 5.99 -8.45
C GLU A 136 -13.53 6.08 -9.06
N GLU A 137 -12.52 5.58 -8.35
CA GLU A 137 -11.13 5.48 -8.82
C GLU A 137 -10.91 4.36 -9.85
N LYS A 138 -11.97 3.63 -10.23
CA LYS A 138 -11.95 2.51 -11.19
C LYS A 138 -10.99 1.39 -10.80
N LYS A 139 -10.74 1.18 -9.50
CA LYS A 139 -9.98 0.01 -9.01
C LYS A 139 -10.88 -1.23 -8.89
N VAL A 140 -12.17 -1.00 -8.69
CA VAL A 140 -13.21 -2.04 -8.74
C VAL A 140 -14.34 -1.62 -9.68
N VAL A 141 -15.10 -2.60 -10.15
CA VAL A 141 -16.35 -2.41 -10.92
C VAL A 141 -17.50 -2.98 -10.10
N ILE A 142 -18.60 -2.24 -9.99
CA ILE A 142 -19.82 -2.68 -9.31
C ILE A 142 -20.94 -2.75 -10.34
N GLU A 143 -21.49 -3.94 -10.58
CA GLU A 143 -22.59 -4.18 -11.51
C GLU A 143 -23.79 -4.80 -10.80
N ILE A 144 -24.97 -4.67 -11.40
CA ILE A 144 -26.17 -5.37 -10.94
C ILE A 144 -26.38 -6.60 -11.81
N ILE A 145 -26.33 -7.79 -11.20
CA ILE A 145 -26.58 -9.08 -11.85
C ILE A 145 -27.69 -9.78 -11.08
N ASN A 146 -28.77 -10.18 -11.76
CA ASN A 146 -29.92 -10.83 -11.14
C ASN A 146 -30.46 -10.08 -9.90
N ASN A 147 -30.52 -8.75 -9.97
CA ASN A 147 -30.93 -7.83 -8.90
C ASN A 147 -29.98 -7.77 -7.67
N GLU A 148 -28.77 -8.33 -7.75
CA GLU A 148 -27.74 -8.25 -6.71
C GLU A 148 -26.53 -7.44 -7.19
N LYS A 149 -25.91 -6.67 -6.29
CA LYS A 149 -24.67 -5.95 -6.60
C LYS A 149 -23.48 -6.93 -6.57
N ALA A 150 -22.79 -7.07 -7.69
CA ALA A 150 -21.57 -7.84 -7.84
C ALA A 150 -20.36 -6.89 -7.92
N VAL A 151 -19.30 -7.20 -7.17
CA VAL A 151 -18.06 -6.41 -7.11
C VAL A 151 -16.92 -7.18 -7.77
N TYR A 152 -16.25 -6.54 -8.71
CA TYR A 152 -15.13 -7.08 -9.49
C TYR A 152 -13.87 -6.27 -9.25
N LEU A 153 -12.70 -6.92 -9.28
CA LEU A 153 -11.46 -6.21 -9.51
C LEU A 153 -11.44 -5.74 -10.98
N THR A 154 -11.09 -4.47 -11.24
CA THR A 154 -11.15 -3.92 -12.60
C THR A 154 -10.29 -4.69 -13.60
N TRP A 155 -9.14 -5.20 -13.17
CA TRP A 155 -8.24 -5.97 -14.04
C TRP A 155 -8.74 -7.39 -14.34
N VAL A 156 -9.70 -7.90 -13.57
CA VAL A 156 -10.38 -9.19 -13.81
C VAL A 156 -11.57 -9.03 -14.75
N TYR A 157 -12.21 -7.87 -14.71
CA TYR A 157 -13.39 -7.57 -15.54
C TYR A 157 -13.05 -7.34 -17.02
N ASN A 158 -11.84 -6.85 -17.31
CA ASN A 158 -11.37 -6.49 -18.67
C ASN A 158 -10.75 -7.66 -19.44
#